data_AF-A0A9E4D0J2-F1
#
_entry.id   AF-A0A9E4D0J2-F1
#
_cell.length_a   1.000
_cell.length_b   1.000
_cell.length_c   1.000
_cell.angle_alpha   90.00
_cell.angle_beta   90.00
_cell.angle_gamma   90.00
#
_symmetry.space_group_name_H-M   'P 1'
#
loop_
_entity.id
_entity.type
_entity.pdbx_description
1 polymer ?
#
loop_
_entity_poly.entity_id
_entity_poly.type
_entity_poly.pdbx_seq_one_letter_code
_entity_poly.pdbx_strand_id
1 'polypeptide(L)' 'MLKVGINLTWLRPGEVGGSEEYLTRLLAGLVNQNSIEPTLYVLEPFVLAYPQLATAFRTVEAPVSGANR' A
#
# COMPACT_ATOMS: atom_id res chain seq x y z
N MET A 1 1.42 7.73 -19.31
CA MET A 1 1.04 7.57 -17.88
C MET A 1 2.29 7.78 -17.04
N LEU A 2 2.18 8.55 -15.95
CA LEU A 2 3.30 8.79 -15.03
C LEU A 2 3.46 7.59 -14.10
N LYS A 3 4.66 7.00 -14.03
CA LYS A 3 4.94 5.89 -13.11
C LYS A 3 5.26 6.42 -11.72
N VAL A 4 4.57 5.92 -10.70
CA VAL A 4 4.69 6.41 -9.32
C VAL A 4 4.93 5.25 -8.36
N GLY A 5 6.06 5.26 -7.67
CA GLY A 5 6.30 4.36 -6.54
C GLY A 5 5.68 4.93 -5.28
N ILE A 6 4.86 4.14 -4.58
CA ILE A 6 4.25 4.51 -3.31
C ILE A 6 4.88 3.63 -2.22
N ASN A 7 5.64 4.25 -1.34
CA ASN A 7 6.31 3.56 -0.24
C ASN A 7 5.36 3.44 0.96
N LEU A 8 4.96 2.19 1.25
CA LEU A 8 4.13 1.81 2.39
C LEU A 8 4.88 0.87 3.35
N THR A 9 6.22 0.81 3.30
CA THR A 9 7.02 -0.09 4.17
C THR A 9 7.03 0.33 5.64
N TRP A 10 6.38 1.45 5.97
CA TRP A 10 6.13 1.91 7.34
C TRP A 10 4.80 1.40 7.91
N LEU A 11 3.89 0.95 7.04
CA LEU A 11 2.53 0.58 7.41
C LEU A 11 2.51 -0.84 7.99
N ARG A 12 2.25 -0.93 9.29
CA ARG A 12 1.90 -2.19 9.98
C ARG A 12 0.40 -2.16 10.30
N PRO A 13 -0.43 -2.95 9.59
CA PRO A 13 -1.87 -2.95 9.79
C PRO A 13 -2.28 -3.20 11.25
N GLY A 14 -3.23 -2.41 11.75
CA GLY A 14 -3.72 -2.44 13.12
C GLY A 14 -2.84 -1.72 14.15
N GLU A 15 -1.66 -1.24 13.78
CA GLU A 15 -0.74 -0.56 14.72
C GLU A 15 -0.64 0.96 14.54
N VAL A 16 -1.00 1.50 13.37
CA VAL A 16 -0.75 2.92 13.01
C VAL A 16 -1.97 3.83 13.15
N GLY A 17 -3.13 3.27 13.54
CA GLY A 17 -4.36 4.02 13.80
C GLY A 17 -4.97 4.65 12.54
N GLY A 18 -5.62 5.81 12.68
CA GLY A 18 -6.42 6.43 11.59
C GLY A 18 -5.65 6.78 10.30
N SER A 19 -4.32 6.79 10.34
CA SER A 19 -3.48 6.96 9.14
C SER A 19 -3.65 5.81 8.15
N GLU A 20 -3.85 4.58 8.64
CA GLU A 20 -4.11 3.39 7.83
C GLU A 20 -5.48 3.45 7.16
N GLU A 21 -6.53 3.76 7.92
CA GLU A 21 -7.89 3.90 7.39
C GLU A 21 -7.96 4.99 6.32
N TYR A 22 -7.29 6.12 6.56
CA TYR A 22 -7.23 7.21 5.61
C TYR A 22 -6.49 6.80 4.32
N LEU A 23 -5.31 6.19 4.46
CA LEU A 23 -4.49 5.75 3.33
C LEU A 23 -5.20 4.70 2.47
N THR A 24 -5.78 3.67 3.09
CA THR A 24 -6.46 2.59 2.37
C THR A 24 -7.68 3.09 1.62
N ARG A 25 -8.41 4.07 2.17
CA ARG A 25 -9.50 4.75 1.48
C ARG A 25 -9.01 5.58 0.29
N LEU A 26 -7.88 6.29 0.43
CA LEU A 26 -7.27 7.01 -0.70
C LEU A 26 -6.83 6.06 -1.81
N LEU A 27 -6.18 4.94 -1.47
CA LEU A 27 -5.77 3.92 -2.44
C LEU A 27 -6.98 3.34 -3.16
N ALA A 28 -8.08 3.03 -2.46
CA ALA A 28 -9.29 2.54 -3.11
C ALA A 28 -9.85 3.55 -4.14
N GLY A 29 -9.82 4.85 -3.84
CA GLY A 29 -10.21 5.90 -4.78
C GLY A 29 -9.25 6.06 -5.97
N LEU A 30 -7.97 5.76 -5.76
CA LEU A 30 -6.91 5.88 -6.77
C LEU A 30 -7.02 4.82 -7.88
N VAL A 31 -7.63 3.67 -7.63
CA VAL A 31 -7.81 2.58 -8.62
C VAL A 31 -8.44 3.07 -9.92
N ASN A 32 -9.32 4.07 -9.85
CA ASN A 32 -10.05 4.60 -11.01
C ASN A 32 -9.32 5.75 -11.72
N GLN A 33 -8.11 6.11 -11.29
CA GLN A 33 -7.34 7.22 -11.87
C GLN A 33 -6.35 6.72 -12.92
N ASN A 34 -6.52 7.17 -14.16
CA ASN A 34 -5.71 6.72 -15.30
C ASN A 34 -4.52 7.66 -15.61
N SER A 35 -4.31 8.71 -14.82
CA SER A 35 -3.21 9.66 -15.03
C SER A 35 -1.85 9.10 -14.58
N ILE A 36 -1.86 8.16 -13.62
CA ILE A 36 -0.67 7.55 -13.06
C ILE A 36 -0.72 6.02 -13.11
N GLU A 37 0.45 5.39 -13.10
CA GLU A 37 0.65 3.94 -12.99
C GLU A 37 1.34 3.66 -11.64
N PRO A 38 0.58 3.43 -10.56
CA PRO A 38 1.14 3.27 -9.23
C PRO A 38 1.70 1.86 -9.00
N THR A 39 2.84 1.79 -8.30
CA THR A 39 3.41 0.55 -7.74
C THR A 39 3.53 0.70 -6.23
N LEU A 40 2.90 -0.21 -5.49
CA LEU A 40 2.96 -0.23 -4.03
C LEU A 40 4.16 -1.03 -3.56
N TYR A 41 4.99 -0.44 -2.70
CA TYR A 41 6.05 -1.14 -1.99
C TYR A 41 5.60 -1.34 -0.55
N VAL A 42 5.37 -2.59 -0.16
CA VAL A 42 4.62 -2.95 1.05
C VAL A 42 5.39 -3.97 1.89
N LEU A 43 4.96 -4.16 3.14
CA LEU A 43 5.33 -5.32 3.94
C LEU A 43 4.28 -6.43 3.75
N GLU A 44 4.65 -7.70 3.95
CA GLU A 44 3.74 -8.85 3.89
C GLU A 44 2.42 -8.64 4.66
N PRO A 45 2.40 -8.08 5.89
CA PRO A 45 1.15 -7.84 6.63
C PRO A 45 0.12 -6.99 5.86
N PHE A 46 0.56 -6.06 5.01
CA PHE A 46 -0.35 -5.25 4.19
C PHE A 46 -1.07 -6.11 3.15
N VAL A 47 -0.37 -7.04 2.49
CA VAL A 47 -0.97 -7.93 1.49
C VAL A 47 -2.02 -8.84 2.13
N LEU A 48 -1.74 -9.32 3.35
CA LEU A 48 -2.66 -10.15 4.12
C LEU A 48 -3.88 -9.38 4.62
N ALA A 49 -3.70 -8.13 5.08
CA ALA A 49 -4.79 -7.31 5.60
C ALA A 49 -5.67 -6.68 4.50
N TYR A 50 -5.07 -6.35 3.35
CA TYR A 50 -5.73 -5.62 2.25
C TYR A 50 -5.56 -6.33 0.90
N PRO A 51 -5.97 -7.61 0.75
CA PRO A 51 -5.77 -8.39 -0.47
C PRO A 51 -6.43 -7.76 -1.70
N GLN A 52 -7.55 -7.05 -1.52
CA GLN A 52 -8.24 -6.32 -2.57
C GLN A 52 -7.40 -5.16 -3.14
N LEU A 53 -6.63 -4.46 -2.29
CA LEU A 53 -5.72 -3.41 -2.76
C LEU A 53 -4.48 -4.01 -3.41
N ALA A 54 -3.94 -5.09 -2.83
CA ALA A 54 -2.80 -5.80 -3.42
C ALA A 54 -3.12 -6.40 -4.81
N THR A 55 -4.38 -6.78 -5.04
CA THR A 55 -4.87 -7.25 -6.35
C THR A 55 -5.12 -6.09 -7.33
N ALA A 56 -5.63 -4.96 -6.84
CA ALA A 56 -5.96 -3.81 -7.69
C ALA A 56 -4.72 -3.04 -8.19
N PHE A 57 -3.60 -3.14 -7.46
CA PHE A 57 -2.36 -2.43 -7.77
C PHE A 57 -1.22 -3.38 -8.07
N ARG A 58 -0.27 -2.92 -8.91
CA ARG A 58 1.04 -3.56 -8.95
C ARG A 58 1.67 -3.44 -7.57
N THR A 59 1.96 -4.58 -6.95
CA THR A 59 2.46 -4.64 -5.57
C THR A 59 3.80 -5.37 -5.53
N VAL A 60 4.74 -4.83 -4.76
CA VAL A 60 6.06 -5.41 -4.50
C VAL A 60 6.23 -5.53 -3.00
N GLU A 61 6.36 -6.75 -2.52
CA GLU A 61 6.65 -7.03 -1.11
C GLU A 61 8.13 -6.83 -0.83
N ALA A 62 8.42 -6.01 0.17
CA ALA A 62 9.77 -5.81 0.66
C ALA A 62 10.16 -6.99 1.57
N PRO A 63 11.36 -7.59 1.42
CA PRO A 63 11.80 -8.73 2.22
C PRO A 63 12.29 -8.29 3.61
N VAL A 64 11.50 -7.49 4.32
CA VAL A 64 11.79 -6.96 5.66
C VAL A 64 10.52 -6.94 6.51
N SER A 65 10.66 -6.98 7.83
CA SER A 65 9.52 -7.00 8.76
C SER A 65 8.95 -5.62 9.10
N GLY A 66 9.70 -4.54 8.85
CA GLY A 66 9.33 -3.19 9.29
C GLY A 66 9.29 -2.99 10.81
N ALA A 67 9.92 -3.90 11.58
CA ALA A 67 9.95 -3.87 13.05
C ALA A 67 11.13 -3.06 13.63
N ASN A 68 12.10 -2.67 12.80
CA ASN A 68 13.20 -1.81 13.23
C ASN A 68 12.70 -0.36 13.29
N ARG A 69 12.68 0.21 14.49
CA ARG A 69 12.29 1.60 14.77
C ARG A 69 13.50 2.51 14.77
#